data_AF-A0A832B4G3-F1
#
_entry.id   AF-A0A832B4G3-F1
#
_cell.length_a   1.000
_cell.length_b   1.000
_cell.length_c   1.000
_cell.angle_alpha   90.00
_cell.angle_beta   90.00
_cell.angle_gamma   90.00
#
_symmetry.space_group_name_H-M   'P 1'
#
loop_
_entity.id
_entity.type
_entity.pdbx_description
1 polymer ?
#
loop_
_entity_poly.entity_id
_entity_poly.type
_entity_poly.pdbx_seq_one_letter_code
_entity_poly.pdbx_strand_id
1 'polypeptide(L)'
;MSELGKVAPSHLRRPALVYVRQSSLTQVERNTESTQRQYALVSRAVELGWPKSAVKVIDEDLGVSGASAAGRTGFADLAAQVGLGEVGIVLAIEVSRLARNSSDWYRLLDLAGMTDTLIADSDGVYHPAMFNDRLLLGMKGTMSEAELHILRARLTGGIRNKAARGELRTALPMGLVWHEGKITLHPTEAVRGVIAAVFEQFELRGSARSVWIWLK
;
A
#
# COMPACT_ATOMS: atom_id res chain seq x y z
N MET A 1 30.57 11.08 -5.20
CA MET A 1 30.87 9.80 -5.88
C MET A 1 29.69 9.48 -6.78
N SER A 2 29.90 9.23 -8.08
CA SER A 2 28.78 8.93 -8.99
C SER A 2 28.09 7.64 -8.55
N GLU A 3 26.78 7.52 -8.82
CA GLU A 3 25.96 6.36 -8.44
C GLU A 3 26.52 5.03 -8.99
N LEU A 4 27.13 5.08 -10.18
CA LEU A 4 27.82 3.95 -10.81
C LEU A 4 28.97 3.41 -9.94
N GLY A 5 29.58 4.24 -9.10
CA GLY A 5 30.67 3.83 -8.21
C GLY A 5 30.25 2.86 -7.10
N LYS A 6 28.95 2.72 -6.82
CA LYS A 6 28.42 1.79 -5.81
C LYS A 6 28.04 0.42 -6.39
N VAL A 7 27.77 0.35 -7.69
CA VAL A 7 27.36 -0.89 -8.36
C VAL A 7 28.61 -1.72 -8.69
N ALA A 8 28.96 -2.63 -7.80
CA ALA A 8 30.01 -3.62 -8.05
C ALA A 8 29.56 -4.79 -8.95
N PRO A 9 30.48 -5.48 -9.65
CA PRO A 9 30.16 -6.67 -10.45
C PRO A 9 29.49 -7.82 -9.68
N SER A 10 29.68 -7.92 -8.36
CA SER A 10 28.98 -8.89 -7.49
C SER A 10 27.47 -8.66 -7.48
N HIS A 11 27.02 -7.41 -7.52
CA HIS A 11 25.59 -7.07 -7.60
C HIS A 11 24.99 -7.48 -8.94
N LEU A 12 25.71 -7.22 -10.05
CA LEU A 12 25.21 -7.50 -11.41
C LEU A 12 25.06 -9.01 -11.72
N ARG A 13 25.69 -9.89 -10.92
CA ARG A 13 25.52 -11.35 -11.02
C ARG A 13 24.18 -11.84 -10.47
N ARG A 14 23.47 -10.99 -9.71
CA ARG A 14 22.20 -11.28 -9.08
C ARG A 14 21.10 -10.42 -9.72
N PRO A 15 19.86 -10.90 -9.85
CA PRO A 15 18.77 -10.14 -10.42
C PRO A 15 18.53 -8.78 -9.74
N ALA A 16 18.02 -7.83 -10.54
CA ALA A 16 17.44 -6.59 -10.04
C ALA A 16 15.93 -6.79 -9.87
N LEU A 17 15.41 -6.42 -8.70
CA LEU A 17 13.97 -6.44 -8.43
C LEU A 17 13.40 -5.03 -8.50
N VAL A 18 12.42 -4.81 -9.35
CA VAL A 18 11.61 -3.58 -9.38
C VAL A 18 10.31 -3.87 -8.66
N TYR A 19 10.12 -3.25 -7.50
CA TYR A 19 8.90 -3.42 -6.72
C TYR A 19 7.91 -2.28 -7.02
N VAL A 20 6.76 -2.66 -7.57
CA VAL A 20 5.67 -1.76 -7.95
C VAL A 20 4.56 -1.93 -6.94
N ARG A 21 4.15 -0.81 -6.32
CA ARG A 21 3.05 -0.79 -5.36
C ARG A 21 2.11 0.36 -5.69
N GLN A 22 0.87 0.03 -6.05
CA GLN A 22 -0.20 1.02 -6.09
C GLN A 22 -1.23 0.78 -5.00
N SER A 23 -1.75 1.88 -4.46
CA SER A 23 -2.91 1.87 -3.58
C SER A 23 -4.18 1.77 -4.42
N SER A 24 -5.04 0.78 -4.13
CA SER A 24 -6.44 0.57 -4.57
C SER A 24 -6.81 0.71 -6.07
N LEU A 25 -7.65 -0.20 -6.57
CA LEU A 25 -8.16 -0.23 -7.96
C LEU A 25 -8.71 1.14 -8.45
N THR A 26 -9.39 1.89 -7.59
CA THR A 26 -9.96 3.21 -7.91
C THR A 26 -8.92 4.32 -8.15
N GLN A 27 -7.70 4.16 -7.65
CA GLN A 27 -6.60 5.08 -7.89
C GLN A 27 -5.80 4.74 -9.15
N VAL A 28 -5.81 3.47 -9.58
CA VAL A 28 -5.10 2.99 -10.79
C VAL A 28 -5.69 3.63 -12.05
N GLU A 29 -7.03 3.66 -12.17
CA GLU A 29 -7.73 4.22 -13.34
C GLU A 29 -7.52 5.73 -13.51
N ARG A 30 -7.20 6.45 -12.43
CA ARG A 30 -7.05 7.91 -12.44
C ARG A 30 -5.61 8.41 -12.44
N ASN A 31 -4.62 7.57 -12.15
CA ASN A 31 -3.21 7.97 -11.97
C ASN A 31 -2.25 7.20 -12.88
N THR A 32 -2.54 7.20 -14.19
CA THR A 32 -1.74 6.53 -15.24
C THR A 32 -0.26 6.95 -15.23
N GLU A 33 0.04 8.23 -14.98
CA GLU A 33 1.43 8.74 -14.90
C GLU A 33 2.22 8.16 -13.71
N SER A 34 1.55 7.88 -12.58
CA SER A 34 2.19 7.29 -11.41
C SER A 34 2.59 5.84 -11.68
N THR A 35 1.73 5.09 -12.35
CA THR A 35 2.01 3.72 -12.80
C THR A 35 3.19 3.70 -13.76
N GLN A 36 3.17 4.57 -14.78
CA GLN A 36 4.23 4.66 -15.78
C GLN A 36 5.60 4.96 -15.16
N ARG A 37 5.65 5.86 -14.17
CA ARG A 37 6.90 6.17 -13.44
C ARG A 37 7.46 4.98 -12.66
N GLN A 38 6.60 4.13 -12.10
CA GLN A 38 7.07 2.92 -11.40
C GLN A 38 7.67 1.90 -12.37
N TYR A 39 7.02 1.66 -13.51
CA TYR A 39 7.58 0.76 -14.54
C TYR A 39 8.84 1.33 -15.22
N ALA A 40 9.02 2.66 -15.22
CA ALA A 40 10.25 3.29 -15.72
C ALA A 40 11.51 2.89 -14.92
N LEU A 41 11.36 2.37 -13.70
CA LEU A 41 12.49 1.84 -12.91
C LEU A 41 13.13 0.60 -13.55
N VAL A 42 12.43 -0.09 -14.46
CA VAL A 42 13.04 -1.15 -15.28
C VAL A 42 14.14 -0.58 -16.16
N SER A 43 13.89 0.56 -16.82
CA SER A 43 14.90 1.25 -17.63
C SER A 43 16.06 1.71 -16.75
N ARG A 44 15.77 2.19 -15.55
CA ARG A 44 16.79 2.59 -14.58
C ARG A 44 17.70 1.44 -14.17
N ALA A 45 17.16 0.25 -13.90
CA ALA A 45 17.95 -0.93 -13.60
C ALA A 45 18.90 -1.29 -14.76
N VAL A 46 18.44 -1.15 -16.00
CA VAL A 46 19.26 -1.38 -17.20
C VAL A 46 20.37 -0.35 -17.33
N GLU A 47 20.09 0.94 -17.09
CA GLU A 47 21.10 2.01 -17.06
C GLU A 47 22.18 1.80 -15.99
N LEU A 48 21.80 1.17 -14.86
CA LEU A 48 22.73 0.79 -13.80
C LEU A 48 23.59 -0.44 -14.13
N GLY A 49 23.35 -1.09 -15.28
CA GLY A 49 24.17 -2.17 -15.80
C GLY A 49 23.53 -3.57 -15.75
N TRP A 50 22.30 -3.72 -15.26
CA TRP A 50 21.62 -5.01 -15.30
C TRP A 50 21.13 -5.33 -16.73
N PRO A 51 21.34 -6.56 -17.24
CA PRO A 51 20.71 -6.97 -18.47
C PRO A 51 19.20 -7.04 -18.25
N LYS A 52 18.41 -6.63 -19.25
CA LYS A 52 16.94 -6.61 -19.17
C LYS A 52 16.33 -7.95 -18.74
N SER A 53 16.95 -9.07 -19.12
CA SER A 53 16.53 -10.43 -18.73
C SER A 53 16.72 -10.74 -17.24
N ALA A 54 17.57 -10.00 -16.54
CA ALA A 54 17.81 -10.14 -15.10
C ALA A 54 17.02 -9.10 -14.27
N VAL A 55 16.22 -8.25 -14.90
CA VAL A 55 15.32 -7.32 -14.21
C VAL A 55 13.95 -7.97 -14.06
N LYS A 56 13.51 -8.18 -12.83
CA LYS A 56 12.20 -8.76 -12.50
C LYS A 56 11.30 -7.70 -11.89
N VAL A 57 10.06 -7.62 -12.32
CA VAL A 57 9.05 -6.73 -11.74
C VAL A 57 8.19 -7.52 -10.78
N ILE A 58 7.97 -6.99 -9.58
CA ILE A 58 7.04 -7.51 -8.59
C ILE A 58 5.90 -6.49 -8.47
N ASP A 59 4.74 -6.80 -9.04
CA ASP A 59 3.54 -5.95 -9.06
C ASP A 59 2.29 -6.63 -8.46
N GLU A 60 2.49 -7.70 -7.69
CA GLU A 60 1.41 -8.51 -7.12
C GLU A 60 0.62 -7.82 -5.99
N ASP A 61 1.09 -6.67 -5.49
CA ASP A 61 0.38 -5.86 -4.48
C ASP A 61 -0.61 -4.85 -5.10
N LEU A 62 -0.86 -4.93 -6.43
CA LEU A 62 -1.87 -4.11 -7.11
C LEU A 62 -3.29 -4.53 -6.71
N GLY A 63 -4.08 -3.58 -6.20
CA GLY A 63 -5.52 -3.75 -6.00
C GLY A 63 -5.97 -4.40 -4.68
N VAL A 64 -5.05 -4.78 -3.79
CA VAL A 64 -5.39 -5.37 -2.48
C VAL A 64 -5.63 -4.26 -1.44
N SER A 65 -6.89 -4.03 -1.06
CA SER A 65 -7.24 -3.20 0.10
C SER A 65 -6.75 -3.86 1.39
N GLY A 66 -6.10 -3.10 2.29
CA GLY A 66 -5.34 -3.58 3.46
C GLY A 66 -6.11 -4.33 4.58
N ALA A 67 -7.25 -4.96 4.30
CA ALA A 67 -8.09 -5.67 5.25
C ALA A 67 -7.99 -7.21 5.19
N SER A 68 -7.39 -7.82 4.16
CA SER A 68 -7.20 -9.28 4.11
C SER A 68 -5.78 -9.69 4.53
N ALA A 69 -5.70 -10.61 5.50
CA ALA A 69 -4.47 -11.31 5.87
C ALA A 69 -4.12 -12.46 4.91
N ALA A 70 -5.03 -12.79 3.98
CA ALA A 70 -4.84 -13.75 2.89
C ALA A 70 -4.47 -12.95 1.63
N GLY A 71 -3.23 -13.15 1.13
CA GLY A 71 -2.63 -12.34 0.05
C GLY A 71 -1.22 -11.83 0.37
N ARG A 72 -0.45 -12.57 1.17
CA ARG A 72 1.00 -12.35 1.34
C ARG A 72 1.70 -12.84 0.08
N THR A 73 2.12 -11.97 -0.84
CA THR A 73 2.81 -12.45 -2.05
C THR A 73 4.03 -11.58 -2.40
N GLY A 74 3.90 -10.32 -2.81
CA GLY A 74 5.03 -9.54 -3.36
C GLY A 74 6.16 -9.15 -2.38
N PHE A 75 5.87 -8.39 -1.31
CA PHE A 75 6.92 -7.88 -0.40
C PHE A 75 7.62 -8.98 0.42
N ALA A 76 6.86 -9.99 0.85
CA ALA A 76 7.42 -11.10 1.63
C ALA A 76 8.41 -11.92 0.80
N ASP A 77 8.06 -12.20 -0.46
CA ASP A 77 8.94 -12.91 -1.39
C ASP A 77 10.16 -12.09 -1.77
N LEU A 78 10.01 -10.76 -1.92
CA LEU A 78 11.14 -9.84 -2.06
C LEU A 78 12.08 -9.92 -0.86
N ALA A 79 11.54 -9.79 0.37
CA ALA A 79 12.34 -9.82 1.58
C ALA A 79 13.05 -11.18 1.78
N ALA A 80 12.38 -12.28 1.41
CA ALA A 80 12.97 -13.62 1.43
C ALA A 80 14.14 -13.75 0.44
N GLN A 81 13.96 -13.35 -0.82
CA GLN A 81 15.02 -13.37 -1.84
C GLN A 81 16.21 -12.49 -1.43
N VAL A 82 15.95 -11.32 -0.85
CA VAL A 82 17.00 -10.45 -0.28
C VAL A 82 17.71 -11.15 0.86
N GLY A 83 16.97 -11.73 1.82
CA GLY A 83 17.55 -12.45 2.96
C GLY A 83 18.37 -13.68 2.60
N LEU A 84 18.06 -14.33 1.47
CA LEU A 84 18.84 -15.42 0.88
C LEU A 84 20.07 -14.93 0.08
N GLY A 85 20.22 -13.61 -0.09
CA GLY A 85 21.32 -12.99 -0.85
C GLY A 85 21.21 -13.19 -2.35
N GLU A 86 20.02 -13.48 -2.87
CA GLU A 86 19.79 -13.78 -4.29
C GLU A 86 19.58 -12.53 -5.13
N VAL A 87 19.52 -11.35 -4.52
CA VAL A 87 19.17 -10.08 -5.18
C VAL A 87 20.37 -9.15 -5.19
N GLY A 88 20.63 -8.50 -6.32
CA GLY A 88 21.71 -7.51 -6.44
C GLY A 88 21.27 -6.10 -6.08
N ILE A 89 20.02 -5.77 -6.41
CA ILE A 89 19.42 -4.46 -6.15
C ILE A 89 17.90 -4.56 -6.07
N VAL A 90 17.30 -3.77 -5.18
CA VAL A 90 15.86 -3.52 -5.12
C VAL A 90 15.59 -2.06 -5.52
N LEU A 91 14.73 -1.86 -6.51
CA LEU A 91 14.29 -0.54 -6.98
C LEU A 91 12.83 -0.30 -6.61
N ALA A 92 12.54 0.88 -6.07
CA ALA A 92 11.18 1.36 -5.87
C ALA A 92 11.14 2.89 -5.94
N ILE A 93 10.02 3.45 -6.41
CA ILE A 93 9.91 4.89 -6.64
C ILE A 93 10.06 5.70 -5.33
N GLU A 94 9.55 5.15 -4.24
CA GLU A 94 9.71 5.67 -2.90
C GLU A 94 10.12 4.49 -2.02
N VAL A 95 11.42 4.31 -1.80
CA VAL A 95 11.97 3.17 -1.04
C VAL A 95 11.41 3.10 0.39
N SER A 96 11.07 4.24 1.00
CA SER A 96 10.39 4.31 2.30
C SER A 96 8.97 3.73 2.30
N ARG A 97 8.37 3.52 1.12
CA ARG A 97 7.01 2.95 0.95
C ARG A 97 7.00 1.51 0.42
N LEU A 98 8.19 0.89 0.32
CA LEU A 98 8.33 -0.55 0.06
C LEU A 98 7.53 -1.37 1.08
N ALA A 99 7.77 -1.11 2.36
CA ALA A 99 7.11 -1.81 3.45
C ALA A 99 5.77 -1.19 3.85
N ARG A 100 4.90 -1.98 4.49
CA ARG A 100 3.60 -1.50 5.02
C ARG A 100 3.75 -0.74 6.34
N ASN A 101 4.85 -0.93 7.04
CA ASN A 101 5.18 -0.30 8.32
C ASN A 101 6.70 -0.10 8.43
N SER A 102 7.14 0.73 9.39
CA SER A 102 8.56 1.02 9.61
C SER A 102 9.35 -0.22 10.04
N SER A 103 8.79 -1.13 10.84
CA SER A 103 9.52 -2.33 11.27
C SER A 103 9.94 -3.24 10.12
N ASP A 104 9.07 -3.44 9.14
CA ASP A 104 9.35 -4.28 7.97
C ASP A 104 10.32 -3.58 7.02
N TRP A 105 10.28 -2.25 6.96
CA TRP A 105 11.28 -1.46 6.25
C TRP A 105 12.68 -1.63 6.86
N TYR A 106 12.81 -1.45 8.17
CA TYR A 106 14.11 -1.60 8.84
C TYR A 106 14.63 -3.03 8.76
N ARG A 107 13.76 -4.04 8.85
CA ARG A 107 14.13 -5.45 8.61
C ARG A 107 14.70 -5.67 7.20
N LEU A 108 14.08 -5.10 6.18
CA LEU A 108 14.60 -5.19 4.82
C LEU A 108 15.98 -4.54 4.70
N LEU A 109 16.19 -3.38 5.33
CA LEU A 109 17.50 -2.71 5.35
C LEU A 109 18.57 -3.55 6.05
N ASP A 110 18.21 -4.26 7.13
CA ASP A 110 19.12 -5.18 7.82
C ASP A 110 19.50 -6.35 6.93
N LEU A 111 18.52 -7.03 6.34
CA LEU A 111 18.76 -8.14 5.40
C LEU A 111 19.62 -7.69 4.22
N ALA A 112 19.29 -6.55 3.62
CA ALA A 112 20.02 -6.01 2.49
C ALA A 112 21.46 -5.62 2.85
N GLY A 113 21.68 -5.05 4.04
CA GLY A 113 23.01 -4.75 4.55
C GLY A 113 23.86 -6.00 4.79
N MET A 114 23.24 -7.09 5.29
CA MET A 114 23.93 -8.36 5.54
C MET A 114 24.27 -9.13 4.27
N THR A 115 23.51 -8.91 3.19
CA THR A 115 23.56 -9.71 1.96
C THR A 115 24.17 -8.96 0.78
N ASP A 116 24.78 -7.78 1.02
CA ASP A 116 25.34 -6.93 -0.03
C ASP A 116 24.29 -6.61 -1.10
N THR A 117 23.04 -6.35 -0.69
CA THR A 117 21.95 -6.00 -1.61
C THR A 117 21.77 -4.47 -1.63
N LEU A 118 21.81 -3.88 -2.82
CA LEU A 118 21.59 -2.44 -2.98
C LEU A 118 20.10 -2.07 -2.92
N ILE A 119 19.82 -0.85 -2.50
CA ILE A 119 18.49 -0.24 -2.56
C ILE A 119 18.59 0.99 -3.45
N ALA A 120 17.63 1.20 -4.35
CA ALA A 120 17.59 2.39 -5.19
C ALA A 120 16.17 2.94 -5.36
N ASP A 121 16.11 4.26 -5.54
CA ASP A 121 14.93 4.98 -5.99
C ASP A 121 15.25 5.83 -7.22
N SER A 122 14.39 6.82 -7.53
CA SER A 122 14.65 7.77 -8.61
C SER A 122 15.85 8.68 -8.36
N ASP A 123 16.26 8.86 -7.10
CA ASP A 123 17.21 9.88 -6.67
C ASP A 123 18.61 9.31 -6.43
N GLY A 124 18.71 8.02 -6.12
CA GLY A 124 19.98 7.45 -5.69
C GLY A 124 20.03 5.93 -5.63
N VAL A 125 21.27 5.42 -5.63
CA VAL A 125 21.64 4.06 -5.22
C VAL A 125 22.28 4.11 -3.83
N TYR A 126 21.85 3.19 -2.96
CA TYR A 126 22.18 3.14 -1.55
C TYR A 126 22.63 1.74 -1.15
N HIS A 127 23.67 1.66 -0.32
CA HIS A 127 24.10 0.42 0.31
C HIS A 127 23.74 0.46 1.81
N PRO A 128 22.78 -0.34 2.30
CA PRO A 128 22.30 -0.25 3.69
C PRO A 128 23.35 -0.52 4.78
N ALA A 129 24.46 -1.19 4.49
CA ALA A 129 25.58 -1.32 5.42
C ALA A 129 26.46 -0.06 5.54
N MET A 130 26.34 0.90 4.62
CA MET A 130 27.09 2.16 4.66
C MET A 130 26.38 3.18 5.54
N PHE A 131 27.09 3.75 6.51
CA PHE A 131 26.51 4.67 7.51
C PHE A 131 25.70 5.82 6.89
N ASN A 132 26.27 6.54 5.93
CA ASN A 132 25.62 7.70 5.30
C ASN A 132 24.34 7.30 4.54
N ASP A 133 24.40 6.18 3.82
CA ASP A 133 23.27 5.66 3.05
C ASP A 133 22.16 5.18 4.00
N ARG A 134 22.53 4.47 5.07
CA ARG A 134 21.58 4.00 6.08
C ARG A 134 20.88 5.14 6.80
N LEU A 135 21.62 6.21 7.13
CA LEU A 135 21.04 7.41 7.74
C LEU A 135 20.03 8.07 6.79
N LEU A 136 20.40 8.23 5.51
CA LEU A 136 19.51 8.81 4.50
C LEU A 136 18.25 7.97 4.28
N LEU A 137 18.40 6.64 4.17
CA LEU A 137 17.28 5.70 4.07
C LEU A 137 16.36 5.76 5.30
N GLY A 138 16.92 5.90 6.50
CA GLY A 138 16.17 6.12 7.73
C GLY A 138 15.38 7.44 7.71
N MET A 139 16.02 8.55 7.33
CA MET A 139 15.36 9.85 7.21
C MET A 139 14.23 9.85 6.16
N LYS A 140 14.45 9.21 5.00
CA LYS A 140 13.40 9.00 3.98
C LYS A 140 12.21 8.21 4.56
N GLY A 141 12.49 7.22 5.41
CA GLY A 141 11.48 6.50 6.20
C GLY A 141 10.65 7.42 7.09
N THR A 142 11.31 8.16 7.98
CA THR A 142 10.64 9.08 8.93
C THR A 142 9.86 10.19 8.21
N MET A 143 10.40 10.73 7.13
CA MET A 143 9.72 11.77 6.34
C MET A 143 8.40 11.25 5.74
N SER A 144 8.40 10.02 5.20
CA SER A 144 7.17 9.40 4.68
C SER A 144 6.12 9.18 5.78
N GLU A 145 6.53 8.84 7.01
CA GLU A 145 5.59 8.73 8.14
C GLU A 145 5.01 10.10 8.52
N ALA A 146 5.84 11.15 8.54
CA ALA A 146 5.42 12.51 8.83
C ALA A 146 4.44 13.06 7.77
N GLU A 147 4.70 12.84 6.48
CA GLU A 147 3.79 13.20 5.39
C GLU A 147 2.40 12.57 5.57
N LEU A 148 2.37 11.27 5.89
CA LEU A 148 1.13 10.54 6.14
C LEU A 148 0.37 11.10 7.36
N HIS A 149 1.09 11.46 8.42
CA HIS A 149 0.52 12.11 9.60
C HIS A 149 -0.15 13.44 9.22
N ILE A 150 0.54 14.31 8.49
CA ILE A 150 0.03 15.61 8.04
C ILE A 150 -1.22 15.43 7.17
N LEU A 151 -1.19 14.48 6.21
CA LEU A 151 -2.33 14.19 5.35
C LEU A 151 -3.55 13.73 6.16
N ARG A 152 -3.35 12.80 7.11
CA ARG A 152 -4.42 12.32 8.01
C ARG A 152 -4.98 13.43 8.88
N ALA A 153 -4.13 14.28 9.43
CA ALA A 153 -4.55 15.42 10.23
C ALA A 153 -5.43 16.38 9.42
N ARG A 154 -5.01 16.71 8.18
CA ARG A 154 -5.79 17.56 7.27
C ARG A 154 -7.14 16.94 6.90
N LEU A 155 -7.17 15.66 6.54
CA LEU A 155 -8.41 14.94 6.20
C LEU A 155 -9.36 14.89 7.40
N THR A 156 -8.85 14.56 8.59
CA THR A 156 -9.62 14.51 9.83
C THR A 156 -10.19 15.88 10.19
N GLY A 157 -9.39 16.94 10.06
CA GLY A 157 -9.83 18.32 10.25
C GLY A 157 -10.97 18.69 9.29
N GLY A 158 -10.85 18.31 8.01
CA GLY A 158 -11.89 18.50 7.00
C GLY A 158 -13.20 17.75 7.33
N ILE A 159 -13.10 16.49 7.78
CA ILE A 159 -14.26 15.69 8.22
C ILE A 159 -14.96 16.37 9.39
N ARG A 160 -14.20 16.79 10.42
CA ARG A 160 -14.74 17.48 11.60
C ARG A 160 -15.41 18.81 11.24
N ASN A 161 -14.80 19.60 10.36
CA ASN A 161 -15.36 20.87 9.91
C ASN A 161 -16.67 20.69 9.11
N LYS A 162 -16.73 19.67 8.24
CA LYS A 162 -17.98 19.32 7.55
C LYS A 162 -19.06 18.85 8.52
N ALA A 163 -18.69 18.07 9.55
CA ALA A 163 -19.62 17.60 10.56
C ALA A 163 -20.20 18.75 11.39
N ALA A 164 -19.36 19.72 11.80
CA ALA A 164 -19.78 20.88 12.56
C ALA A 164 -20.82 21.75 11.83
N ARG A 165 -20.80 21.76 10.49
CA ARG A 165 -21.77 22.46 9.64
C ARG A 165 -22.98 21.59 9.23
N GLY A 166 -23.04 20.34 9.67
CA GLY A 166 -24.09 19.39 9.26
C GLY A 166 -23.99 18.92 7.80
N GLU A 167 -22.84 19.15 7.14
CA GLU A 167 -22.62 18.85 5.72
C GLU A 167 -21.87 17.53 5.50
N LEU A 168 -21.43 16.86 6.58
CA LEU A 168 -20.71 15.59 6.46
C LEU A 168 -21.65 14.49 5.95
N ARG A 169 -21.46 14.10 4.69
CA ARG A 169 -22.10 12.90 4.12
C ARG A 169 -21.21 11.70 4.32
N THR A 170 -21.75 10.66 4.94
CA THR A 170 -21.14 9.34 5.06
C THR A 170 -21.96 8.31 4.28
N ALA A 171 -21.35 7.15 4.02
CA ALA A 171 -22.11 5.98 3.62
C ALA A 171 -23.14 5.67 4.72
N LEU A 172 -24.38 5.39 4.31
CA LEU A 172 -25.46 5.07 5.24
C LEU A 172 -25.62 3.55 5.33
N PRO A 173 -26.07 3.02 6.48
CA PRO A 173 -26.50 1.62 6.58
C PRO A 173 -27.54 1.26 5.50
N MET A 174 -27.54 -0.01 5.10
CA MET A 174 -28.56 -0.56 4.20
C MET A 174 -29.97 -0.21 4.70
N GLY A 175 -30.82 0.30 3.80
CA GLY A 175 -32.16 0.78 4.15
C GLY A 175 -32.28 2.28 4.40
N LEU A 176 -31.17 3.01 4.46
CA LEU A 176 -31.16 4.47 4.58
C LEU A 176 -30.57 5.10 3.32
N VAL A 177 -31.16 6.20 2.87
CA VAL A 177 -30.72 6.96 1.71
C VAL A 177 -30.65 8.45 2.01
N TRP A 178 -29.70 9.14 1.37
CA TRP A 178 -29.68 10.59 1.35
C TRP A 178 -30.72 11.09 0.34
N HIS A 179 -31.68 11.87 0.79
CA HIS A 179 -32.67 12.55 -0.04
C HIS A 179 -32.72 14.04 0.33
N GLU A 180 -32.44 14.92 -0.63
CA GLU A 180 -32.40 16.38 -0.42
C GLU A 180 -31.55 16.84 0.78
N GLY A 181 -30.45 16.13 1.05
CA GLY A 181 -29.56 16.45 2.17
C GLY A 181 -30.05 15.95 3.54
N LYS A 182 -31.16 15.21 3.60
CA LYS A 182 -31.65 14.51 4.80
C LYS A 182 -31.49 13.01 4.67
N ILE A 183 -31.40 12.32 5.80
CA ILE A 183 -31.41 10.86 5.85
C ILE A 183 -32.88 10.41 5.89
N THR A 184 -33.25 9.52 4.97
CA THR A 184 -34.60 8.96 4.84
C THR A 184 -34.54 7.45 4.66
N LEU A 185 -35.66 6.76 4.87
CA LEU A 185 -35.76 5.33 4.56
C LEU A 185 -35.69 5.10 3.05
N HIS A 186 -35.16 3.94 2.65
CA HIS A 186 -35.08 3.54 1.25
C HIS A 186 -36.47 3.60 0.59
N PRO A 187 -36.61 4.17 -0.63
CA PRO A 187 -37.91 4.40 -1.26
C PRO A 187 -38.63 3.11 -1.67
N THR A 188 -37.88 2.03 -1.92
CA THR A 188 -38.44 0.71 -2.22
C THR A 188 -39.07 0.08 -0.97
N GLU A 189 -40.37 -0.20 -1.05
CA GLU A 189 -41.15 -0.81 0.02
C GLU A 189 -40.61 -2.18 0.44
N ALA A 190 -40.21 -3.02 -0.52
CA ALA A 190 -39.61 -4.33 -0.22
C ALA A 190 -38.37 -4.23 0.69
N VAL A 191 -37.51 -3.22 0.46
CA VAL A 191 -36.32 -2.98 1.32
C VAL A 191 -36.74 -2.58 2.72
N ARG A 192 -37.71 -1.67 2.85
CA ARG A 192 -38.22 -1.26 4.17
C ARG A 192 -38.90 -2.41 4.91
N GLY A 193 -39.71 -3.21 4.21
CA GLY A 193 -40.43 -4.34 4.77
C GLY A 193 -39.49 -5.42 5.30
N VAL A 194 -38.45 -5.77 4.54
CA VAL A 194 -37.44 -6.74 5.00
C VAL A 194 -36.71 -6.23 6.26
N ILE A 195 -36.33 -4.95 6.30
CA ILE A 195 -35.65 -4.38 7.46
C ILE A 195 -36.56 -4.35 8.69
N ALA A 196 -37.81 -3.93 8.55
CA ALA A 196 -38.78 -3.94 9.64
C ALA A 196 -38.97 -5.36 10.19
N ALA A 197 -39.17 -6.34 9.31
CA ALA A 197 -39.35 -7.73 9.71
C ALA A 197 -38.11 -8.31 10.42
N VAL A 198 -36.89 -7.90 10.03
CA VAL A 198 -35.66 -8.27 10.74
C VAL A 198 -35.67 -7.77 12.18
N PHE A 199 -36.10 -6.53 12.44
CA PHE A 199 -36.18 -5.99 13.80
C PHE A 199 -37.28 -6.65 14.63
N GLU A 200 -38.47 -6.86 14.06
CA GLU A 200 -39.57 -7.59 14.72
C GLU A 200 -39.16 -9.01 15.11
N GLN A 201 -38.50 -9.73 14.18
CA GLN A 201 -38.01 -11.08 14.47
C GLN A 201 -36.88 -11.08 15.48
N PHE A 202 -36.08 -10.02 15.57
CA PHE A 202 -35.06 -9.90 16.60
C PHE A 202 -35.67 -9.77 17.99
N GLU A 203 -36.72 -8.97 18.16
CA GLU A 203 -37.46 -8.87 19.43
C GLU A 203 -38.06 -10.22 19.86
N LEU A 204 -38.59 -10.98 18.89
CA LEU A 204 -39.18 -12.31 19.17
C LEU A 204 -38.15 -13.39 19.46
N ARG A 205 -36.98 -13.37 18.80
CA ARG A 205 -36.00 -14.47 18.82
C ARG A 205 -34.79 -14.21 19.69
N GLY A 206 -34.53 -12.96 20.07
CA GLY A 206 -33.45 -12.56 20.98
C GLY A 206 -32.02 -12.78 20.47
N SER A 207 -31.82 -13.19 19.21
CA SER A 207 -30.47 -13.36 18.65
C SER A 207 -30.40 -13.09 17.15
N ALA A 208 -29.32 -12.43 16.71
CA ALA A 208 -29.08 -12.13 15.30
C ALA A 208 -28.94 -13.40 14.45
N ARG A 209 -28.36 -14.47 15.01
CA ARG A 209 -28.23 -15.77 14.33
C ARG A 209 -29.59 -16.38 14.02
N SER A 210 -30.52 -16.36 14.98
CA SER A 210 -31.86 -16.91 14.80
C SER A 210 -32.66 -16.12 13.75
N VAL A 211 -32.51 -14.80 13.70
CA VAL A 211 -33.12 -13.95 12.67
C VAL A 211 -32.54 -14.23 11.30
N TRP A 212 -31.21 -14.40 11.20
CA TRP A 212 -30.56 -14.74 9.93
C TRP A 212 -31.00 -16.10 9.39
N ILE A 213 -31.19 -17.11 10.23
CA ILE A 213 -31.73 -18.42 9.82
C ILE A 213 -33.17 -18.28 9.32
N TRP A 214 -33.99 -17.44 9.96
CA TRP A 214 -35.36 -17.20 9.53
C TRP A 214 -35.47 -16.45 8.20
N LEU A 215 -34.54 -15.53 7.93
CA LEU A 215 -34.53 -14.72 6.71
C LEU A 215 -34.04 -15.51 5.47
N LYS A 216 -33.40 -16.66 5.69
CA LYS A 216 -32.85 -17.54 4.66
C LYS A 216 -33.90 -18.46 4.07
#